data_AF-A0A520GYX5-F1
#
_entry.id   AF-A0A520GYX5-F1
#
_cell.length_a   1.000
_cell.length_b   1.000
_cell.length_c   1.000
_cell.angle_alpha   90.00
_cell.angle_beta   90.00
_cell.angle_gamma   90.00
#
_symmetry.space_group_name_H-M   'P 1'
#
loop_
_entity.id
_entity.type
_entity.pdbx_description
1 polymer ?
#
loop_
_entity_poly.entity_id
_entity_poly.type
_entity_poly.pdbx_seq_one_letter_code
_entity_poly.pdbx_strand_id
1 'polypeptide(L)' 'MATRAVPPPSDEDAASAVVLRAGDARDLAIVDALMGDAFDPAYGEAWTRTQCLGVLALPGIQLVLAFIDDRPA' A
#
# COMPACT_ATOMS: atom_id res chain seq x y z
N MET A 1 21.35 21.08 -29.06
CA MET A 1 20.43 20.27 -28.24
C MET A 1 20.49 18.84 -28.75
N ALA A 2 21.11 17.93 -28.01
CA ALA A 2 21.16 16.51 -28.36
C ALA A 2 20.19 15.76 -27.42
N THR A 3 19.14 15.16 -27.98
CA THR A 3 18.22 14.29 -27.23
C THR A 3 19.00 13.06 -26.78
N ARG A 4 19.26 12.93 -25.49
CA ARG A 4 19.82 11.70 -24.93
C ARG A 4 18.75 10.62 -24.98
N ALA A 5 18.99 9.56 -25.73
CA ALA A 5 18.13 8.38 -25.71
C ALA A 5 18.12 7.78 -24.30
N VAL A 6 16.91 7.53 -23.76
CA VAL A 6 16.73 6.73 -22.55
C VAL A 6 17.14 5.31 -22.89
N PRO A 7 18.10 4.71 -22.14
CA PRO A 7 18.44 3.29 -22.33
C PRO A 7 17.19 2.44 -22.09
N PRO A 8 17.05 1.29 -22.79
CA PRO A 8 15.97 0.37 -22.48
C PRO A 8 16.06 -0.03 -21.00
N PRO A 9 14.91 -0.21 -20.33
CA PRO A 9 14.89 -0.74 -18.97
C PRO A 9 15.77 -2.00 -18.90
N SER A 10 16.67 -2.07 -17.93
CA SER A 10 17.50 -3.27 -17.71
C SER A 10 16.59 -4.42 -17.28
N ASP A 11 17.02 -5.68 -17.30
CA ASP A 11 16.18 -6.79 -16.77
C ASP A 11 15.79 -6.60 -15.28
N GLU A 12 16.50 -5.73 -14.55
CA GLU A 12 16.17 -5.23 -13.19
C GLU A 12 14.98 -4.24 -13.15
N ASP A 13 14.59 -3.67 -14.30
CA ASP A 13 13.40 -2.85 -14.51
C ASP A 13 12.21 -3.71 -15.02
N ALA A 14 12.22 -5.01 -14.77
CA ALA A 14 11.01 -5.81 -14.91
C ALA A 14 9.96 -5.22 -13.98
N ALA A 15 8.93 -4.58 -14.54
CA ALA A 15 7.88 -3.96 -13.76
C ALA A 15 7.26 -5.01 -12.82
N SER A 16 7.49 -4.88 -11.51
CA SER A 16 6.91 -5.77 -10.51
C SER A 16 5.39 -5.77 -10.67
N ALA A 17 4.79 -6.96 -10.60
CA ALA A 17 3.36 -7.09 -10.81
C ALA A 17 2.61 -6.49 -9.62
N VAL A 18 1.79 -5.47 -9.88
CA VAL A 18 0.89 -4.89 -8.87
C VAL A 18 -0.47 -5.57 -8.98
N VAL A 19 -0.95 -6.13 -7.88
CA VAL A 19 -2.29 -6.74 -7.76
C VAL A 19 -3.10 -5.96 -6.73
N LEU A 20 -4.33 -5.59 -7.10
CA LEU A 20 -5.30 -4.99 -6.19
C LEU A 20 -6.33 -6.01 -5.76
N ARG A 21 -6.60 -6.07 -4.45
CA ARG A 21 -7.63 -6.94 -3.87
C ARG A 21 -8.54 -6.15 -2.95
N ALA A 22 -9.86 -6.42 -3.03
CA ALA A 22 -10.79 -5.95 -2.02
C ALA A 22 -10.46 -6.58 -0.65
N GLY A 23 -10.32 -5.74 0.37
CA GLY A 23 -10.06 -6.14 1.74
C GLY A 23 -11.27 -5.97 2.65
N ASP A 24 -11.17 -6.51 3.85
CA ASP A 24 -12.12 -6.27 4.93
C ASP A 24 -11.45 -6.23 6.31
N ALA A 25 -12.25 -6.16 7.38
CA ALA A 25 -11.77 -6.06 8.75
C ALA A 25 -10.79 -7.17 9.17
N ARG A 26 -10.85 -8.35 8.53
CA ARG A 26 -9.92 -9.47 8.78
C ARG A 26 -8.50 -9.14 8.32
N ASP A 27 -8.36 -8.27 7.33
CA ASP A 27 -7.08 -7.86 6.76
C ASP A 27 -6.38 -6.75 7.56
N LEU A 28 -6.98 -6.25 8.65
CA LEU A 28 -6.41 -5.12 9.39
C LEU A 28 -5.03 -5.38 9.99
N ALA A 29 -4.64 -6.65 10.19
CA ALA A 29 -3.26 -6.94 10.59
C ALA A 29 -2.23 -6.51 9.52
N ILE A 30 -2.59 -6.55 8.24
CA ILE A 30 -1.77 -6.05 7.13
C ILE A 30 -1.70 -4.52 7.19
N VAL A 31 -2.84 -3.87 7.41
CA VAL A 31 -2.92 -2.40 7.54
C VAL A 31 -2.09 -1.92 8.73
N ASP A 32 -2.19 -2.60 9.89
CA ASP A 32 -1.42 -2.25 11.08
C ASP A 32 0.09 -2.30 10.81
N ALA A 33 0.57 -3.33 10.10
CA ALA A 33 1.98 -3.45 9.72
C ALA A 33 2.42 -2.35 8.75
N LEU A 34 1.65 -2.12 7.67
CA LEU A 34 1.95 -1.08 6.68
C LEU A 34 1.96 0.32 7.31
N MET A 35 1.01 0.61 8.19
CA MET A 35 0.96 1.91 8.88
C MET A 35 2.13 2.09 9.84
N GLY A 36 2.58 1.03 10.50
CA GLY A 36 3.78 1.05 11.36
C GLY A 36 5.05 1.35 10.58
N ASP A 37 5.17 0.81 9.36
CA ASP A 37 6.34 1.03 8.51
C ASP A 37 6.28 2.39 7.79
N ALA A 38 5.08 2.86 7.41
CA ALA A 38 4.90 4.08 6.63
C ALA A 38 4.90 5.36 7.47
N PHE A 39 4.52 5.30 8.75
CA PHE A 39 4.41 6.48 9.62
C PHE A 39 5.45 6.44 10.72
N ASP A 40 6.51 7.24 10.54
CA ASP A 40 7.45 7.53 11.62
C ASP A 40 6.73 8.36 12.71
N PRO A 41 6.73 7.90 13.98
CA PRO A 41 6.09 8.58 15.10
C PRO A 41 6.54 10.04 15.31
N ALA A 42 7.71 10.43 14.81
CA ALA A 42 8.19 11.80 14.88
C ALA A 42 7.38 12.78 14.00
N TYR A 43 6.68 12.27 12.98
CA TYR A 43 6.00 13.09 11.97
C TYR A 43 4.47 12.91 11.95
N GLY A 44 3.89 12.00 12.73
CA GLY A 44 2.44 11.86 12.85
C GLY A 44 1.98 10.59 13.57
N GLU A 45 0.65 10.46 13.73
CA GLU A 45 0.03 9.24 14.26
C GLU A 45 -0.45 8.34 13.11
N ALA A 46 0.02 7.09 13.12
CA ALA A 46 -0.59 6.03 12.35
C ALA A 46 -2.03 5.80 12.80
N TRP A 47 -2.90 5.37 11.88
CA TRP A 47 -4.24 4.94 12.25
C TRP A 47 -4.17 3.68 13.10
N THR A 48 -4.83 3.73 14.25
CA THR A 48 -5.01 2.56 15.12
C THR A 48 -6.02 1.59 14.52
N ARG A 49 -5.87 0.31 14.86
CA ARG A 49 -6.83 -0.74 14.47
C ARG A 49 -8.29 -0.37 14.75
N THR A 50 -8.58 0.24 15.90
CA THR A 50 -9.94 0.67 16.27
C THR A 50 -10.45 1.80 15.38
N GLN A 51 -9.61 2.76 15.01
CA GLN A 51 -9.98 3.82 14.06
C GLN A 51 -10.27 3.22 12.68
N CYS A 52 -9.42 2.31 12.20
CA CYS A 52 -9.66 1.60 10.94
C CYS A 52 -10.99 0.83 10.96
N LEU A 53 -11.29 0.09 12.03
CA LEU A 53 -12.58 -0.60 12.20
C LEU A 53 -13.77 0.36 12.18
N GLY A 54 -13.65 1.50 12.87
CA GLY A 54 -14.70 2.52 12.90
C GLY A 54 -15.00 3.06 11.52
N VAL A 55 -13.97 3.33 10.71
CA VAL A 55 -14.11 3.81 9.32
C VAL A 55 -14.72 2.73 8.43
N LEU A 56 -14.27 1.48 8.53
CA LEU A 56 -14.80 0.37 7.73
C LEU A 56 -16.27 0.03 8.04
N ALA A 57 -16.76 0.40 9.22
CA ALA A 57 -18.17 0.24 9.58
C ALA A 57 -19.09 1.29 8.93
N LEU A 58 -18.54 2.35 8.34
CA LEU A 58 -19.33 3.41 7.71
C LEU A 58 -19.87 2.94 6.34
N PRO A 59 -21.14 3.27 6.02
CA PRO A 59 -21.73 2.91 4.73
C PRO A 59 -20.93 3.48 3.55
N GLY A 60 -20.70 2.64 2.54
CA GLY A 60 -20.04 3.05 1.29
C GLY A 60 -18.51 3.08 1.34
N ILE A 61 -17.89 2.77 2.49
CA ILE A 61 -16.45 2.60 2.59
C ILE A 61 -16.02 1.24 2.06
N GLN A 62 -14.89 1.20 1.35
CA GLN A 62 -14.26 -0.01 0.86
C GLN A 62 -12.77 0.01 1.19
N LEU A 63 -12.23 -1.14 1.61
CA LEU A 63 -10.79 -1.35 1.72
C LEU A 63 -10.28 -1.98 0.42
N VAL A 64 -9.20 -1.43 -0.12
CA VAL A 64 -8.45 -2.03 -1.24
C VAL A 64 -7.00 -2.13 -0.82
N LEU A 65 -6.41 -3.31 -1.02
CA LEU A 65 -5.02 -3.60 -0.68
C LEU A 65 -4.24 -3.83 -1.96
N ALA A 66 -3.05 -3.23 -2.04
CA ALA A 66 -2.10 -3.48 -3.10
C ALA A 66 -1.08 -4.53 -2.67
N PHE A 67 -0.66 -5.34 -3.63
CA PHE A 67 0.39 -6.33 -3.47
C PHE A 67 1.40 -6.18 -4.60
N ILE A 68 2.69 -6.23 -4.27
CA ILE A 68 3.81 -6.27 -5.20
C ILE A 68 4.53 -7.59 -4.98
N ASP A 69 4.56 -8.45 -6.00
CA ASP A 69 5.18 -9.77 -5.91
C ASP A 69 4.72 -10.55 -4.66
N ASP A 70 3.39 -10.59 -4.45
CA ASP A 70 2.66 -11.20 -3.32
C ASP A 70 2.92 -10.58 -1.92
N ARG A 71 3.65 -9.47 -1.83
CA ARG A 71 3.85 -8.73 -0.57
C ARG A 71 2.93 -7.50 -0.51
N PRO A 72 2.26 -7.24 0.62
CA PRO A 72 1.51 -6.00 0.80
C PRO A 72 2.39 -4.77 0.57
N ALA A 73 1.85 -3.76 -0.12
CA ALA A 73 2.52 -2.51 -0.46
C ALA A 73 1.61 -1.29 -0.28
#